data_AF-A0A3L7VUF4-F1
#
_entry.id   AF-A0A3L7VUF4-F1
#
_cell.length_a   1.000
_cell.length_b   1.000
_cell.length_c   1.000
_cell.angle_alpha   90.00
_cell.angle_beta   90.00
_cell.angle_gamma   90.00
#
_symmetry.space_group_name_H-M   'P 1'
#
loop_
_entity.id
_entity.type
_entity.pdbx_description
1 polymer ?
#
loop_
_entity_poly.entity_id
_entity_poly.type
_entity_poly.pdbx_seq_one_letter_code
_entity_poly.pdbx_strand_id
1 'polypeptide(L)'
;LDWGYAQWARPLVNILIHGVMGVADYQCRQFLRDRYWRINPAFPPGIEINLDDVDQVSYINEFAQQIDLDETLLWIDRSWR
;
A
#
# COMPACT_ATOMS: atom_id res chain seq x y z
N LEU A 1 -22.89 5.94 28.37
CA LEU A 1 -22.44 6.18 26.98
C LEU A 1 -22.02 4.83 26.43
N ASP A 2 -22.66 4.35 25.36
CA ASP A 2 -22.44 3.00 24.82
C ASP A 2 -21.00 2.84 24.30
N TRP A 3 -20.17 2.20 25.12
CA TRP A 3 -18.77 1.86 24.87
C TRP A 3 -18.57 1.04 23.59
N GLY A 4 -19.62 0.38 23.09
CA GLY A 4 -19.60 -0.39 21.85
C GLY A 4 -19.32 0.43 20.59
N TYR A 5 -19.82 1.67 20.47
CA TYR A 5 -19.57 2.50 19.28
C TYR A 5 -18.10 2.94 19.16
N ALA A 6 -17.45 3.23 20.29
CA ALA A 6 -16.04 3.61 20.33
C ALA A 6 -15.11 2.44 19.94
N GLN A 7 -15.51 1.19 20.21
CA GLN A 7 -14.74 0.00 19.82
C GLN A 7 -14.72 -0.24 18.31
N TRP A 8 -15.81 0.11 17.61
CA TRP A 8 -15.88 -0.02 16.16
C TRP A 8 -15.11 1.05 15.39
N ALA A 9 -14.72 2.15 16.04
CA ALA A 9 -14.00 3.24 15.38
C ALA A 9 -12.69 2.76 14.73
N ARG A 10 -11.86 1.98 15.44
CA ARG A 10 -10.59 1.46 14.90
C ARG A 10 -10.79 0.47 13.72
N PRO A 11 -11.61 -0.59 13.85
CA PRO A 11 -11.88 -1.49 12.73
C PRO A 11 -12.47 -0.78 11.50
N LEU A 12 -13.40 0.16 11.70
CA LEU A 12 -14.01 0.91 10.59
C LEU A 12 -12.99 1.79 9.87
N VAL A 13 -12.13 2.50 10.61
CA VAL A 13 -11.04 3.28 10.01
C VAL A 13 -10.10 2.38 9.21
N ASN A 14 -9.70 1.23 9.75
CA ASN A 14 -8.87 0.28 9.02
C ASN A 14 -9.55 -0.22 7.73
N ILE A 15 -10.83 -0.59 7.80
CA ILE A 15 -11.60 -1.03 6.62
C ILE A 15 -11.71 0.08 5.57
N LEU A 16 -12.01 1.31 5.98
CA LEU A 16 -12.15 2.44 5.07
C LEU A 16 -10.82 2.76 4.38
N ILE A 17 -9.72 2.81 5.13
CA ILE A 17 -8.39 3.11 4.57
C ILE A 17 -7.93 2.00 3.63
N HIS A 18 -7.94 0.74 4.06
CA HIS A 18 -7.49 -0.38 3.22
C HIS A 18 -8.46 -0.66 2.06
N GLY A 19 -9.76 -0.51 2.28
CA GLY A 19 -10.80 -0.75 1.27
C GLY A 19 -10.72 0.24 0.11
N VAL A 20 -10.47 1.53 0.38
CA VAL A 20 -10.31 2.54 -0.68
C VAL A 20 -9.09 2.25 -1.57
N MET A 21 -8.00 1.76 -1.00
CA MET A 21 -6.79 1.42 -1.77
C MET A 21 -7.03 0.25 -2.75
N GLY A 22 -7.88 -0.72 -2.40
CA GLY A 22 -8.26 -1.82 -3.30
C GLY A 22 -9.18 -1.35 -4.44
N VAL A 23 -10.16 -0.51 -4.13
CA VAL A 23 -11.08 0.04 -5.14
C VAL A 23 -10.35 0.92 -6.15
N ALA A 24 -9.45 1.80 -5.68
CA ALA A 24 -8.66 2.67 -6.54
C ALA A 24 -7.76 1.87 -7.50
N ASP A 25 -7.07 0.83 -7.01
CA ASP A 25 -6.25 -0.07 -7.84
C ASP A 25 -7.10 -0.76 -8.91
N TYR A 26 -8.24 -1.33 -8.51
CA TYR A 26 -9.15 -1.96 -9.46
C TYR A 26 -9.61 -0.97 -10.54
N GLN A 27 -10.06 0.22 -10.15
CA GLN A 27 -10.51 1.25 -11.08
C GLN A 27 -9.40 1.70 -12.03
N CYS A 28 -8.19 1.94 -11.50
CA CYS A 28 -7.03 2.29 -12.32
C CYS A 28 -6.70 1.19 -13.33
N ARG A 29 -6.72 -0.09 -12.93
CA ARG A 29 -6.55 -1.22 -13.87
C ARG A 29 -7.60 -1.24 -14.97
N GLN A 30 -8.87 -0.95 -14.64
CA GLN A 30 -9.94 -0.92 -15.65
C GLN A 30 -9.81 0.23 -16.64
N PHE A 31 -9.48 1.43 -16.15
CA PHE A 31 -9.42 2.63 -16.99
C PHE A 31 -8.12 2.76 -17.78
N LEU A 32 -6.98 2.48 -17.15
CA LEU A 32 -5.65 2.72 -17.72
C LEU A 32 -5.05 1.45 -18.35
N ARG A 33 -5.58 0.26 -18.02
CA ARG A 33 -5.19 -1.03 -18.61
C ARG A 33 -3.67 -1.23 -18.60
N ASP A 34 -3.07 -1.48 -19.76
CA ASP A 34 -1.63 -1.73 -19.92
C ASP A 34 -0.75 -0.53 -19.53
N ARG A 35 -1.34 0.67 -19.42
CA ARG A 35 -0.67 1.88 -18.93
C ARG A 35 -0.75 2.05 -17.41
N TYR A 36 -1.27 1.07 -16.67
CA TYR A 36 -1.23 1.08 -15.22
C TYR A 36 -0.17 0.13 -14.68
N TRP A 37 0.76 0.68 -13.89
CA TRP A 37 1.76 -0.08 -13.14
C TRP A 37 1.75 0.37 -11.69
N ARG A 38 1.56 -0.58 -10.76
CA ARG A 38 1.47 -0.31 -9.31
C ARG A 38 2.61 -1.00 -8.58
N ILE A 39 3.39 -0.21 -7.84
CA ILE A 39 4.39 -0.70 -6.90
C ILE A 39 3.78 -0.61 -5.50
N ASN A 40 3.59 -1.76 -4.86
CA ASN A 40 3.02 -1.85 -3.52
C ASN A 40 3.53 -3.13 -2.81
N PRO A 41 4.82 -3.19 -2.46
CA PRO A 41 5.39 -4.33 -1.75
C PRO A 41 4.71 -4.49 -0.39
N ALA A 42 4.38 -5.73 -0.04
CA ALA A 42 3.85 -6.07 1.27
C ALA A 42 4.99 -6.45 2.22
N PHE A 43 4.89 -6.04 3.48
CA PHE A 43 5.83 -6.48 4.50
C PHE A 43 5.74 -7.99 4.72
N PRO A 44 6.84 -8.64 5.16
CA PRO A 44 6.83 -10.05 5.51
C PRO A 44 5.78 -10.39 6.60
N PRO A 45 5.26 -11.62 6.64
CA PRO A 45 4.33 -12.04 7.68
C PRO A 45 4.89 -11.81 9.09
N GLY A 46 4.07 -11.25 9.98
CA GLY A 46 4.45 -10.94 11.36
C GLY A 46 5.11 -9.57 11.56
N ILE A 47 5.31 -8.80 10.48
CA ILE A 47 5.78 -7.42 10.56
C ILE A 47 4.60 -6.49 10.28
N GLU A 48 4.17 -5.78 11.31
CA GLU A 48 3.13 -4.75 11.26
C GLU A 48 3.74 -3.44 11.75
N ILE A 49 3.61 -2.38 10.96
CA ILE A 49 4.15 -1.05 11.26
C ILE A 49 2.98 -0.08 11.20
N ASN A 50 2.73 0.61 12.32
CA ASN A 50 1.70 1.63 12.38
C ASN A 50 2.14 2.88 11.62
N LEU A 51 1.17 3.70 11.21
CA LEU A 51 1.44 4.92 10.46
C LEU A 51 2.30 5.93 11.25
N ASP A 52 2.23 5.89 12.57
CA ASP A 52 2.93 6.76 13.51
C ASP A 52 4.20 6.15 14.14
N ASP A 53 4.63 4.96 13.69
CA ASP A 53 5.82 4.27 14.20
C ASP A 53 7.12 4.86 13.60
N VAL A 54 7.49 6.08 14.01
CA VAL A 54 8.68 6.80 13.51
C VAL A 54 9.98 6.01 13.73
N ASP A 55 10.05 5.20 14.79
CA ASP A 55 11.23 4.37 15.09
C ASP A 55 11.49 3.29 14.03
N GLN A 56 10.49 2.96 13.20
CA GLN A 56 10.61 1.95 12.13
C GLN A 56 11.11 2.52 10.80
N VAL A 57 11.36 3.83 10.69
CA VAL A 57 11.78 4.47 9.42
C VAL A 57 13.05 3.84 8.84
N SER A 58 14.04 3.52 9.69
CA SER A 58 15.27 2.86 9.24
C SER A 58 14.99 1.47 8.64
N TYR A 59 14.16 0.67 9.30
CA TYR A 59 13.74 -0.64 8.80
C TYR A 59 12.99 -0.52 7.46
N ILE A 60 12.06 0.44 7.35
CA ILE A 60 11.31 0.67 6.10
C ILE A 60 12.25 1.02 4.95
N ASN A 61 13.27 1.84 5.19
CA ASN A 61 14.26 2.20 4.19
C ASN A 61 15.11 1.00 3.76
N GLU A 62 15.57 0.18 4.71
CA GLU A 62 16.30 -1.06 4.41
C GLU A 62 15.45 -2.05 3.62
N PHE A 63 14.18 -2.23 4.00
CA PHE A 63 13.22 -3.05 3.27
C PHE A 63 13.00 -2.53 1.84
N ALA A 64 12.81 -1.22 1.67
CA ALA A 64 12.60 -0.61 0.37
C ALA A 64 13.79 -0.81 -0.59
N GLN A 65 15.03 -0.80 -0.08
CA GLN A 65 16.24 -1.02 -0.88
C GLN A 65 16.38 -2.46 -1.39
N GLN A 66 15.67 -3.42 -0.79
CA GLN A 66 15.69 -4.82 -1.20
C GLN A 66 14.63 -5.14 -2.25
N ILE A 67 13.73 -4.20 -2.56
CA ILE A 67 12.69 -4.39 -3.55
C ILE A 67 13.31 -4.37 -4.95
N ASP A 68 13.14 -5.45 -5.68
CA ASP A 68 13.50 -5.52 -7.09
C ASP A 68 12.60 -4.59 -7.91
N LEU A 69 13.23 -3.65 -8.62
CA LEU A 69 12.57 -2.65 -9.46
C LEU A 69 12.81 -2.88 -10.95
N ASP A 70 13.46 -3.97 -11.36
CA ASP A 70 13.85 -4.18 -12.77
C ASP A 70 12.63 -4.16 -13.71
N GLU A 71 11.56 -4.87 -13.35
CA GLU A 71 10.31 -4.85 -14.12
C GLU A 71 9.64 -3.47 -14.16
N THR A 72 9.78 -2.70 -13.07
CA THR A 72 9.28 -1.33 -13.03
C THR A 72 10.05 -0.44 -14.00
N LEU A 73 11.38 -0.53 -14.02
CA LEU A 73 12.22 0.24 -14.92
C LEU A 73 11.92 -0.11 -16.38
N LEU A 74 11.77 -1.41 -16.68
CA LEU A 74 11.36 -1.88 -18.00
C LEU A 74 9.99 -1.34 -18.42
N TRP A 75 9.03 -1.30 -17.49
CA TRP A 75 7.71 -0.73 -17.78
C TRP A 75 7.78 0.78 -18.07
N ILE A 76 8.55 1.55 -17.27
CA ILE A 76 8.74 2.99 -17.48
C ILE A 76 9.32 3.25 -18.88
N ASP A 77 10.37 2.52 -19.26
CA ASP A 77 11.02 2.69 -20.56
C ASP A 77 10.10 2.39 -21.74
N ARG A 78 9.17 1.44 -21.58
CA ARG A 78 8.22 1.03 -22.64
C ARG A 78 7.00 1.94 -22.74
N SER A 79 6.54 2.50 -21.62
CA SER A 79 5.19 3.07 -21.49
C SER A 79 5.17 4.58 -21.22
N TRP A 80 6.25 5.14 -20.67
CA TRP A 80 6.30 6.53 -20.18
C TRP A 80 7.15 7.47 -21.07
N ARG A 81 7.87 6.94 -22.05
CA ARG A 81 8.46 7.75 -23.14
C ARG A 81 7.38 8.25 -24.10
#